data_AF-A0A821DJX2-F1
#
_entry.id   AF-A0A821DJX2-F1
#
_cell.length_a   1.000
_cell.length_b   1.000
_cell.length_c   1.000
_cell.angle_alpha   90.00
_cell.angle_beta   90.00
_cell.angle_gamma   90.00
#
_symmetry.space_group_name_H-M   'P 1'
#
loop_
_entity.id
_entity.type
_entity.pdbx_description
1 polymer ?
#
loop_
_entity_poly.entity_id
_entity_poly.type
_entity_poly.pdbx_seq_one_letter_code
_entity_poly.pdbx_strand_id
1 'polypeptide(L)'
;ISFVNDSHQNQNASADRILLENIIEKSVQFRTDIRDICRRRSPTDEENPKKSLLEQCDDYRLQMKYLGVEIKDRNQGSTWSFKK
;
A
#
# COMPACT_ATOMS: atom_id res chain seq x y z
N ILE A 1 5.67 0.29 45.84
CA ILE A 1 5.84 0.50 44.38
C ILE A 1 5.41 -0.79 43.71
N SER A 2 4.23 -0.80 43.09
CA SER A 2 3.64 -1.98 42.45
C SER A 2 4.11 -2.01 41.00
N PHE A 3 4.89 -3.02 40.63
CA PHE A 3 5.27 -3.29 39.25
C PHE A 3 4.15 -4.11 38.60
N VAL A 4 3.27 -3.46 37.85
CA VAL A 4 2.22 -4.13 37.09
C VAL A 4 2.36 -3.77 35.61
N ASN A 5 2.72 -4.80 34.83
CA ASN A 5 2.36 -5.02 33.43
C ASN A 5 3.00 -4.14 32.32
N ASP A 6 4.27 -4.39 32.01
CA ASP A 6 4.82 -4.08 30.69
C ASP A 6 4.45 -5.14 29.61
N SER A 7 4.02 -6.33 30.03
CA SER A 7 3.78 -7.48 29.13
C SER A 7 2.53 -7.33 28.25
N HIS A 8 1.49 -6.62 28.71
CA HIS A 8 0.24 -6.46 27.96
C HIS A 8 0.32 -5.35 26.89
N GLN A 9 1.10 -4.29 27.13
CA GLN A 9 1.29 -3.24 26.13
C GLN A 9 2.09 -3.76 24.92
N ASN A 10 3.05 -4.66 25.16
CA ASN A 10 3.91 -5.20 24.11
C ASN A 10 3.18 -6.19 23.16
N GLN A 11 2.16 -6.90 23.66
CA GLN A 11 1.31 -7.79 22.84
C GLN A 11 0.32 -7.00 21.97
N ASN A 12 -0.22 -5.89 22.47
CA ASN A 12 -1.12 -5.05 21.69
C ASN A 12 -0.37 -4.32 20.56
N ALA A 13 0.84 -3.81 20.85
CA ALA A 13 1.67 -3.15 19.84
C ALA A 13 2.07 -4.09 18.67
N SER A 14 2.29 -5.38 18.95
CA SER A 14 2.59 -6.36 17.89
C SER A 14 1.35 -6.71 17.06
N ALA A 15 0.18 -6.84 17.67
CA ALA A 15 -1.09 -7.06 16.98
C ALA A 15 -1.47 -5.87 16.08
N ASP A 16 -1.33 -4.64 16.58
CA ASP A 16 -1.59 -3.41 15.83
C ASP A 16 -0.65 -3.26 14.65
N ARG A 17 0.62 -3.63 14.84
CA ARG A 17 1.61 -3.65 13.75
C ARG A 17 1.23 -4.66 12.66
N ILE A 18 0.84 -5.88 13.03
CA ILE A 18 0.40 -6.90 12.05
C ILE A 18 -0.85 -6.42 11.29
N LEU A 19 -1.79 -5.78 11.99
CA LEU A 19 -2.98 -5.21 11.36
C LEU A 19 -2.61 -4.12 10.36
N LEU A 20 -1.72 -3.20 10.73
CA LEU A 20 -1.23 -2.15 9.84
C LEU A 20 -0.53 -2.73 8.61
N GLU A 21 0.36 -3.71 8.80
CA GLU A 21 1.06 -4.39 7.71
C GLU A 21 0.07 -5.05 6.72
N ASN A 22 -0.99 -5.69 7.24
CA ASN A 22 -2.05 -6.27 6.41
C ASN A 22 -2.85 -5.21 5.63
N ILE A 23 -3.15 -4.05 6.23
CA ILE A 23 -3.85 -2.94 5.56
C ILE A 23 -2.98 -2.39 4.43
N ILE A 24 -1.67 -2.21 4.66
CA ILE A 24 -0.73 -1.75 3.64
C ILE A 24 -0.66 -2.78 2.51
N GLU A 25 -0.50 -4.07 2.82
CA GLU A 25 -0.48 -5.15 1.83
C GLU A 25 -1.73 -5.11 0.92
N LYS A 26 -2.93 -5.08 1.52
CA LYS A 26 -4.19 -5.07 0.74
C LYS A 26 -4.36 -3.81 -0.09
N SER A 27 -3.95 -2.65 0.42
CA SER A 27 -4.05 -1.39 -0.32
C SER A 27 -3.04 -1.29 -1.47
N VAL A 28 -1.81 -1.81 -1.29
CA VAL A 28 -0.81 -1.92 -2.35
C VAL A 28 -1.25 -2.91 -3.43
N GLN A 29 -1.88 -4.03 -3.04
CA GLN A 29 -2.46 -4.98 -4.00
C GLN A 29 -3.57 -4.32 -4.82
N PHE A 30 -4.52 -3.63 -4.18
CA PHE A 30 -5.60 -2.92 -4.89
C PHE A 30 -5.05 -1.91 -5.91
N ARG A 31 -4.05 -1.11 -5.53
CA ARG A 31 -3.36 -0.21 -6.46
C ARG A 31 -2.75 -0.97 -7.65
N THR A 32 -2.12 -2.12 -7.40
CA THR A 32 -1.51 -2.94 -8.46
C THR A 32 -2.57 -3.42 -9.45
N ASP A 33 -3.69 -3.92 -8.94
CA ASP A 33 -4.80 -4.39 -9.77
C ASP A 33 -5.36 -3.26 -10.67
N ILE A 34 -5.54 -2.05 -10.12
CA ILE A 34 -5.99 -0.88 -10.89
C ILE A 34 -4.99 -0.51 -11.99
N ARG A 35 -3.68 -0.50 -11.69
CA ARG A 35 -2.64 -0.22 -12.69
C ARG A 35 -2.64 -1.25 -13.81
N ASP A 36 -2.80 -2.53 -13.47
CA ASP A 36 -2.85 -3.61 -14.44
C ASP A 36 -4.08 -3.51 -15.33
N ILE A 37 -5.25 -3.18 -14.78
CA ILE A 37 -6.47 -2.89 -15.54
C ILE A 37 -6.22 -1.73 -16.51
N CYS A 38 -5.62 -0.64 -16.05
CA CYS A 38 -5.34 0.53 -16.89
C CYS A 38 -4.32 0.24 -18.01
N ARG A 39 -3.35 -0.64 -17.75
CA ARG A 39 -2.31 -1.02 -18.73
C ARG A 39 -2.80 -2.02 -19.78
N ARG A 40 -3.82 -2.82 -19.47
CA ARG A 40 -4.43 -3.73 -20.47
C ARG A 40 -5.01 -2.89 -21.60
N ARG A 41 -4.62 -3.18 -22.84
CA ARG A 41 -5.21 -2.57 -24.05
C ARG A 41 -6.63 -3.09 -24.21
N SER A 42 -7.62 -2.21 -24.22
CA SER A 42 -8.94 -2.52 -24.74
C SER A 42 -9.12 -1.78 -26.06
N PRO A 43 -9.70 -2.41 -27.09
CA PRO A 43 -9.85 -1.82 -28.42
C PRO A 43 -10.84 -0.65 -28.50
N THR A 44 -11.60 -0.37 -27.43
CA THR A 44 -12.65 0.66 -27.40
C THR A 44 -12.43 1.75 -26.35
N ASP A 45 -11.30 1.76 -25.65
CA ASP A 45 -11.16 2.64 -24.49
C ASP A 45 -10.81 4.08 -24.88
N GLU A 46 -11.69 5.01 -24.49
CA GLU A 46 -11.33 6.39 -24.32
C GLU A 46 -10.08 6.47 -23.42
N GLU A 47 -8.99 7.05 -23.91
CA GLU A 47 -7.71 7.12 -23.19
C GLU A 47 -7.78 7.87 -21.84
N ASN A 48 -8.82 8.70 -21.67
CA ASN A 48 -8.92 9.71 -20.63
C ASN A 48 -9.08 9.13 -19.19
N PRO A 49 -10.06 8.24 -18.90
CA PRO A 49 -10.23 7.67 -17.56
C PRO A 49 -9.03 6.84 -17.08
N LYS A 50 -8.35 6.13 -17.99
CA LYS A 50 -7.18 5.32 -17.66
C LYS A 50 -5.99 6.17 -17.23
N LYS A 51 -5.76 7.31 -17.90
CA LYS A 51 -4.71 8.24 -17.53
C LYS A 51 -4.92 8.80 -16.12
N SER A 52 -6.14 9.25 -15.81
CA SER A 52 -6.50 9.74 -14.47
C SER A 52 -6.29 8.68 -13.38
N LEU A 53 -6.64 7.42 -13.63
CA LEU A 53 -6.44 6.34 -12.65
C LEU A 53 -4.95 6.01 -12.43
N LEU A 54 -4.14 6.07 -13.48
CA LEU A 54 -2.69 5.89 -13.35
C LEU A 54 -2.04 7.02 -12.55
N GLU A 55 -2.48 8.27 -12.76
CA GLU A 55 -2.05 9.44 -11.99
C GLU A 55 -2.41 9.27 -10.50
N GLN A 56 -3.65 8.86 -10.19
CA GLN A 56 -4.06 8.56 -8.82
C GLN A 56 -3.25 7.42 -8.17
N CYS A 57 -2.84 6.41 -8.95
CA CYS A 57 -1.95 5.36 -8.45
C CYS A 57 -0.55 5.90 -8.11
N ASP A 58 -0.06 6.90 -8.86
CA ASP A 58 1.23 7.53 -8.59
C ASP A 58 1.14 8.49 -7.40
N ASP A 59 0.02 9.20 -7.23
CA ASP A 59 -0.28 10.02 -6.06
C ASP A 59 -0.37 9.18 -4.79
N TYR A 60 -1.08 8.05 -4.82
CA TYR A 60 -1.12 7.12 -3.71
C TYR A 60 0.29 6.65 -3.32
N ARG A 61 1.15 6.31 -4.29
CA ARG A 61 2.53 5.92 -4.03
C ARG A 61 3.30 7.03 -3.32
N LEU A 62 3.08 8.28 -3.70
CA LEU A 62 3.70 9.45 -3.07
C LEU A 62 3.19 9.65 -1.63
N GLN A 63 1.88 9.54 -1.40
CA GLN A 63 1.27 9.63 -0.08
C GLN A 63 1.80 8.55 0.87
N MET A 64 1.90 7.31 0.41
CA MET A 64 2.47 6.21 1.21
C MET A 64 3.94 6.49 1.58
N LYS A 65 4.71 7.11 0.67
CA LYS A 65 6.09 7.52 0.95
C LYS A 65 6.16 8.55 2.09
N TYR A 66 5.23 9.51 2.15
CA TYR A 66 5.13 10.46 3.26
C TYR A 66 4.79 9.77 4.60
N LEU A 67 4.03 8.68 4.55
CA LEU A 67 3.72 7.83 5.71
C LEU A 67 4.85 6.85 6.07
N GLY A 68 6.00 6.93 5.42
CA GLY A 68 7.14 6.05 5.68
C GLY A 68 7.05 4.68 5.02
N VAL A 69 6.14 4.49 4.05
CA VAL A 69 6.01 3.25 3.27
C VAL A 69 6.54 3.48 1.86
N GLU A 70 7.62 2.79 1.50
CA GLU A 70 8.16 2.84 0.14
C GLU A 70 7.52 1.74 -0.72
N ILE A 71 6.88 2.12 -1.83
CA ILE A 71 6.32 1.18 -2.81
C ILE A 71 7.18 1.18 -4.07
N LYS A 72 7.59 -0.01 -4.52
CA LYS A 72 8.39 -0.23 -5.73
C LYS A 72 7.60 -1.08 -6.72
N ASP A 73 7.37 -0.53 -7.90
CA ASP A 73 6.73 -1.23 -9.01
C ASP A 73 7.75 -2.19 -9.67
N ARG A 74 7.36 -3.46 -9.87
CA ARG A 74 8.11 -4.47 -10.62
C ARG A 74 7.28 -5.01 -11.79
N ASN A 75 7.90 -5.81 -12.66
CA ASN A 75 7.23 -6.37 -13.84
C ASN A 75 6.02 -7.26 -13.52
N GLN A 76 5.92 -7.83 -12.31
CA GLN A 76 4.85 -8.75 -11.91
C GLN A 76 4.02 -8.23 -10.71
N GLY A 77 4.13 -6.94 -10.35
CA GLY A 77 3.35 -6.35 -9.26
C GLY A 77 4.12 -5.28 -8.48
N SER A 78 3.53 -4.81 -7.39
CA SER A 78 4.17 -3.82 -6.49
C SER A 78 4.67 -4.49 -5.21
N THR A 79 5.89 -4.16 -4.79
CA THR A 79 6.43 -4.53 -3.47
C THR A 79 6.45 -3.31 -2.56
N TRP A 80 6.34 -3.49 -1.24
CA TRP A 80 6.44 -2.39 -0.29
C TRP A 80 7.35 -2.71 0.90
N SER A 81 7.83 -1.67 1.57
CA SER A 81 8.61 -1.78 2.82
C SER A 81 8.48 -0.50 3.65
N PHE A 82 8.53 -0.63 4.98
CA PHE A 82 8.76 0.55 5.82
C PHE A 82 10.15 1.12 5.58
N LYS A 83 10.25 2.45 5.50
CA LYS A 83 11.51 3.17 5.44
C LYS A 83 12.28 2.89 6.73
N LYS A 84 13.52 2.41 6.58
CA LYS A 84 14.47 2.25 7.69
C LYS A 84 14.91 3.62 8.22
#